data_AF-A0A126R8G6-F1
#
_entry.id   AF-A0A126R8G6-F1
#
_cell.length_a   1.000
_cell.length_b   1.000
_cell.length_c   1.000
_cell.angle_alpha   90.00
_cell.angle_beta   90.00
_cell.angle_gamma   90.00
#
_symmetry.space_group_name_H-M   'P 1'
#
loop_
_entity.id
_entity.type
_entity.pdbx_description
1 polymer ?
#
loop_
_entity_poly.entity_id
_entity_poly.type
_entity_poly.pdbx_seq_one_letter_code
_entity_poly.pdbx_strand_id
1 'polypeptide(L)'
;MILRRLLPTFALFLSGCAGTLTGYPSLAKRAVENAPVGEAPTASVAAEADPAVQAQVDRLARQAQAGNEAFDKAWPAADRTTRAATGSAVSSEAWVSAHTAISALEAARNDSVSALASLDTLYVQRSNALAEGKAEGTVDQIDTARKAALAIVDSQNDRLDAIKSRLTQP
;
A
#
# COMPACT_ATOMS: atom_id res chain seq x y z
N MET A 1 -22.84 29.22 63.57
CA MET A 1 -23.99 28.30 63.35
C MET A 1 -24.00 27.60 61.97
N ILE A 2 -22.87 27.52 61.25
CA ILE A 2 -22.81 26.95 59.88
C ILE A 2 -22.34 25.47 59.88
N LEU A 3 -21.55 25.06 60.89
CA LEU A 3 -20.99 23.70 60.96
C LEU A 3 -22.03 22.60 61.28
N ARG A 4 -23.21 22.99 61.80
CA ARG A 4 -24.28 22.06 62.22
C ARG A 4 -25.26 21.71 61.08
N ARG A 5 -25.13 22.36 59.92
CA ARG A 5 -25.93 22.11 58.71
C ARG A 5 -25.23 21.23 57.66
N LEU A 6 -23.94 20.92 57.84
CA LEU A 6 -23.15 20.11 56.91
C LEU A 6 -23.14 18.60 57.24
N LEU A 7 -23.57 18.24 58.46
CA LEU A 7 -23.64 16.85 58.92
C LEU A 7 -24.67 15.96 58.18
N PRO A 8 -25.90 16.42 57.83
CA PRO A 8 -26.86 15.56 57.16
C PRO A 8 -26.50 15.31 55.68
N THR A 9 -25.75 16.22 55.05
CA THR A 9 -25.34 16.10 53.65
C THR A 9 -24.24 15.05 53.45
N PHE A 10 -23.35 14.88 54.44
CA PHE A 10 -22.28 13.87 54.38
C PHE A 10 -22.82 12.43 54.58
N ALA A 11 -23.90 12.26 55.35
CA ALA A 11 -24.53 10.96 55.57
C ALA A 11 -25.22 10.39 54.30
N LEU A 12 -25.67 11.26 53.38
CA LEU A 12 -26.30 10.85 52.12
C LEU A 12 -25.31 10.32 51.07
N PHE A 13 -24.01 10.62 51.19
CA PHE A 13 -22.99 10.12 50.25
C PHE A 13 -22.43 8.74 50.62
N LEU A 14 -22.71 8.22 51.81
CA LEU A 14 -22.23 6.89 52.25
C LEU A 14 -23.20 5.74 51.95
N SER A 15 -24.43 6.00 51.47
CA SER A 15 -25.44 4.95 51.22
C SER A 15 -25.34 4.29 49.84
N GLY A 16 -24.29 4.53 49.06
CA GLY A 16 -24.15 4.03 47.68
C GLY A 16 -23.45 2.67 47.52
N CYS A 17 -22.81 2.12 48.55
CA CYS A 17 -21.89 0.98 48.40
C CYS A 17 -22.43 -0.39 48.85
N ALA A 18 -23.73 -0.51 49.12
CA ALA A 18 -24.37 -1.79 49.40
C ALA A 18 -25.68 -1.90 48.64
N GLY A 19 -25.59 -1.90 47.30
CA GLY A 19 -26.71 -2.28 46.46
C GLY A 19 -27.02 -3.76 46.69
N THR A 20 -28.22 -4.06 47.17
CA THR A 20 -28.75 -5.43 47.19
C THR A 20 -29.00 -5.85 45.74
N LEU A 21 -27.97 -6.33 45.05
CA LEU A 21 -28.07 -6.95 43.73
C LEU A 21 -28.83 -8.28 43.88
N THR A 22 -30.15 -8.20 44.01
CA THR A 22 -31.04 -9.37 43.92
C THR A 22 -31.13 -9.74 42.44
N GLY A 23 -30.47 -10.83 42.07
CA GLY A 23 -30.33 -11.25 40.67
C GLY A 23 -28.92 -11.03 40.14
N TYR A 24 -27.92 -11.62 40.79
CA TYR A 24 -26.61 -11.77 40.17
C TYR A 24 -26.77 -12.44 38.81
N PRO A 25 -26.03 -12.00 37.77
CA PRO A 25 -25.99 -12.73 36.52
C PRO A 25 -25.58 -14.17 36.80
N SER A 26 -26.25 -15.11 36.13
CA SER A 26 -25.95 -16.52 36.27
C SER A 26 -24.45 -16.77 36.02
N LEU A 27 -23.81 -17.49 36.95
CA LEU A 27 -22.48 -18.06 36.74
C LEU A 27 -22.55 -19.34 35.89
N ALA A 28 -23.73 -19.69 35.35
CA ALA A 28 -23.82 -20.72 34.36
C ALA A 28 -22.97 -20.35 33.14
N LYS A 29 -22.26 -21.34 32.64
CA LYS A 29 -21.45 -21.26 31.43
C LYS A 29 -22.28 -20.66 30.29
N ARG A 30 -21.79 -19.59 29.66
CA ARG A 30 -22.50 -18.96 28.54
C ARG A 30 -22.51 -19.89 27.33
N ALA A 31 -23.53 -19.80 26.47
CA ALA A 31 -23.60 -20.62 25.25
C ALA A 31 -22.32 -20.50 24.38
N VAL A 32 -21.75 -19.30 24.29
CA VAL A 32 -20.49 -19.03 23.57
C VAL A 32 -19.28 -19.75 24.16
N GLU A 33 -19.28 -20.05 25.46
CA GLU A 33 -18.18 -20.75 26.12
C GLU A 33 -18.23 -22.27 25.88
N ASN A 34 -19.38 -22.78 25.40
CA ASN A 34 -19.52 -24.15 24.88
C ASN A 34 -19.27 -24.23 23.36
N ALA A 35 -19.08 -23.09 22.69
CA ALA A 35 -18.70 -23.13 21.29
C ALA A 35 -17.38 -23.89 21.18
N PRO A 36 -17.24 -24.81 20.21
CA PRO A 36 -15.95 -25.37 19.89
C PRO A 36 -14.99 -24.21 19.63
N VAL A 37 -13.91 -24.12 20.42
CA VAL A 37 -12.79 -23.26 20.03
C VAL A 37 -12.28 -23.90 18.75
N GLY A 38 -12.52 -23.25 17.61
CA GLY A 38 -11.98 -23.71 16.34
C GLY A 38 -10.47 -23.89 16.51
N GLU A 39 -9.98 -25.09 16.24
CA GLU A 39 -8.54 -25.35 16.14
C GLU A 39 -7.95 -24.24 15.26
N ALA A 40 -6.89 -23.57 15.74
CA ALA A 40 -6.17 -22.65 14.89
C ALA A 40 -5.77 -23.45 13.63
N PRO A 41 -6.08 -22.97 12.41
CA PRO A 41 -5.77 -23.72 11.21
C PRO A 41 -4.29 -24.11 11.26
N THR A 42 -4.02 -25.41 11.19
CA THR A 42 -2.66 -25.95 11.15
C THR A 42 -1.89 -25.17 10.10
N ALA A 43 -0.69 -24.69 10.45
CA ALA A 43 0.18 -23.99 9.52
C ALA A 43 0.23 -24.76 8.21
N SER A 44 -0.39 -24.20 7.17
CA SER A 44 -0.43 -24.81 5.85
C SER A 44 1.03 -25.03 5.43
N VAL A 45 1.38 -26.28 5.16
CA VAL A 45 2.67 -26.59 4.50
C VAL A 45 2.74 -25.69 3.29
N ALA A 46 3.82 -24.91 3.16
CA ALA A 46 3.99 -23.95 2.08
C ALA A 46 3.65 -24.63 0.75
N ALA A 47 2.48 -24.30 0.21
CA ALA A 47 2.01 -24.91 -1.02
C ALA A 47 3.03 -24.63 -2.11
N GLU A 48 3.36 -25.66 -2.88
CA GLU A 48 4.34 -25.56 -3.95
C GLU A 48 3.91 -24.46 -4.93
N ALA A 49 4.84 -23.58 -5.28
CA ALA A 49 4.55 -22.44 -6.12
C ALA A 49 4.05 -22.92 -7.49
N ASP A 50 2.87 -22.47 -7.89
CA ASP A 50 2.30 -22.72 -9.20
C ASP A 50 3.26 -22.25 -10.31
N PRO A 51 3.85 -23.16 -11.11
CA PRO A 51 4.90 -22.81 -12.07
C PRO A 51 4.41 -21.86 -13.17
N ALA A 52 3.13 -21.91 -13.53
CA ALA A 52 2.56 -21.04 -14.55
C ALA A 52 2.45 -19.60 -14.03
N VAL A 53 2.01 -19.44 -12.79
CA VAL A 53 1.97 -18.14 -12.11
C VAL A 53 3.37 -17.60 -11.90
N GLN A 54 4.33 -18.44 -11.47
CA GLN A 54 5.72 -18.02 -11.32
C GLN A 54 6.31 -17.53 -12.65
N ALA A 55 6.07 -18.25 -13.76
CA ALA A 55 6.51 -17.81 -15.08
C ALA A 55 5.89 -16.47 -15.50
N GLN A 56 4.65 -16.18 -15.08
CA GLN A 56 4.03 -14.87 -15.32
C GLN A 56 4.67 -13.77 -14.46
N VAL A 57 4.92 -14.04 -13.19
CA VAL A 57 5.65 -13.13 -12.28
C VAL A 57 7.01 -12.78 -12.86
N ASP A 58 7.78 -13.78 -13.31
CA ASP A 58 9.11 -13.56 -13.87
C ASP A 58 9.08 -12.74 -15.17
N ARG A 59 8.06 -12.95 -16.02
CA ARG A 59 7.87 -12.13 -17.23
C ARG A 59 7.60 -10.67 -16.87
N LEU A 60 6.70 -10.42 -15.92
CA LEU A 60 6.36 -9.07 -15.48
C LEU A 60 7.52 -8.38 -14.78
N ALA A 61 8.28 -9.11 -13.96
CA ALA A 61 9.50 -8.59 -13.34
C ALA A 61 10.54 -8.16 -14.38
N ARG A 62 10.75 -8.97 -15.44
CA ARG A 62 11.62 -8.60 -16.56
C ARG A 62 11.10 -7.37 -17.32
N GLN A 63 9.80 -7.27 -17.55
CA GLN A 63 9.20 -6.10 -18.18
C GLN A 63 9.42 -4.83 -17.34
N ALA A 64 9.28 -4.94 -16.01
CA ALA A 64 9.53 -3.81 -15.12
C ALA A 64 10.99 -3.31 -15.20
N GLN A 65 11.94 -4.25 -15.25
CA GLN A 65 13.36 -3.95 -15.42
C GLN A 65 13.68 -3.37 -16.80
N ALA A 66 13.07 -3.89 -17.86
CA ALA A 66 13.25 -3.35 -19.21
C ALA A 66 12.81 -1.88 -19.29
N GLY A 67 11.68 -1.53 -18.67
CA GLY A 67 11.24 -0.13 -18.53
C GLY A 67 12.21 0.72 -17.71
N ASN A 68 12.83 0.14 -16.67
CA ASN A 68 13.85 0.83 -15.89
C ASN A 68 15.10 1.16 -16.70
N GLU A 69 15.62 0.18 -17.44
CA GLU A 69 16.76 0.35 -18.33
C GLU A 69 16.47 1.38 -19.44
N ALA A 70 15.26 1.34 -20.02
CA ALA A 70 14.82 2.31 -21.01
C ALA A 70 14.75 3.73 -20.43
N PHE A 71 14.19 3.88 -19.23
CA PHE A 71 14.15 5.16 -18.51
C PHE A 71 15.57 5.69 -18.21
N ASP A 72 16.45 4.84 -17.68
CA ASP A 72 17.84 5.20 -17.37
C ASP A 72 18.63 5.61 -18.61
N LYS A 73 18.38 4.94 -19.74
CA LYS A 73 18.96 5.32 -21.03
C LYS A 73 18.46 6.67 -21.53
N ALA A 74 17.17 6.98 -21.35
CA ALA A 74 16.56 8.23 -21.78
C ALA A 74 16.90 9.42 -20.86
N TRP A 75 17.17 9.15 -19.58
CA TRP A 75 17.35 10.15 -18.53
C TRP A 75 18.37 11.25 -18.86
N PRO A 76 19.62 10.96 -19.30
CA PRO A 76 20.61 12.01 -19.51
C PRO A 76 20.19 13.06 -20.55
N ALA A 77 19.42 12.68 -21.57
CA ALA A 77 18.93 13.61 -22.58
C ALA A 77 17.85 14.55 -22.00
N ALA A 78 16.90 14.00 -21.24
CA ALA A 78 15.86 14.77 -20.58
C ALA A 78 16.43 15.71 -19.51
N ASP A 79 17.35 15.23 -18.67
CA ASP A 79 17.99 16.04 -17.62
C ASP A 79 18.77 17.22 -18.24
N ARG A 80 19.58 16.97 -19.27
CA ARG A 80 20.34 18.05 -19.95
C ARG A 80 19.43 19.09 -20.59
N THR A 81 18.41 18.66 -21.33
CA THR A 81 17.48 19.56 -22.03
C THR A 81 16.70 20.42 -21.03
N THR A 82 16.23 19.79 -19.94
CA THR A 82 15.49 20.49 -18.89
C THR A 82 16.38 21.49 -18.14
N ARG A 83 17.64 21.13 -17.84
CA ARG A 83 18.61 22.07 -17.25
C ARG A 83 18.84 23.28 -18.13
N ALA A 84 19.05 23.08 -19.43
CA ALA A 84 19.25 24.18 -20.39
C ALA A 84 18.04 25.11 -20.51
N ALA A 85 16.83 24.61 -20.23
CA ALA A 85 15.61 25.40 -20.27
C ALA A 85 15.27 26.13 -18.95
N THR A 86 16.06 25.94 -17.88
CA THR A 86 15.82 26.58 -16.58
C THR A 86 15.76 28.11 -16.72
N GLY A 87 14.70 28.73 -16.21
CA GLY A 87 14.49 30.19 -16.29
C GLY A 87 14.05 30.71 -17.67
N SER A 88 13.83 29.82 -18.65
CA SER A 88 13.28 30.21 -19.95
C SER A 88 11.83 30.68 -19.80
N ALA A 89 11.42 31.62 -20.66
CA ALA A 89 10.04 32.08 -20.72
C ALA A 89 9.10 30.93 -21.10
N VAL A 90 7.89 30.94 -20.53
CA VAL A 90 6.82 30.02 -20.91
C VAL A 90 6.59 30.11 -22.42
N SER A 91 6.39 28.96 -23.07
CA SER A 91 6.22 28.82 -24.53
C SER A 91 7.42 29.20 -25.40
N SER A 92 8.59 29.53 -24.83
CA SER A 92 9.83 29.63 -25.61
C SER A 92 10.24 28.27 -26.20
N GLU A 93 11.07 28.26 -27.24
CA GLU A 93 11.56 27.02 -27.86
C GLU A 93 12.27 26.10 -26.85
N ALA A 94 13.08 26.68 -25.94
CA ALA A 94 13.75 25.92 -24.88
C ALA A 94 12.74 25.26 -23.92
N TRP A 95 11.68 25.98 -23.54
CA TRP A 95 10.60 25.45 -22.70
C TRP A 95 9.85 24.30 -23.38
N VAL A 96 9.49 24.45 -24.66
CA VAL A 96 8.80 23.40 -25.44
C VAL A 96 9.69 22.17 -25.62
N SER A 97 10.98 22.37 -25.93
CA SER A 97 11.96 21.30 -26.07
C SER A 97 12.12 20.49 -24.77
N ALA A 98 12.17 21.16 -23.62
CA ALA A 98 12.22 20.49 -22.32
C ALA A 98 10.97 19.65 -22.04
N HIS A 99 9.77 20.17 -22.30
CA HIS A 99 8.53 19.39 -22.15
C HIS A 99 8.51 18.17 -23.07
N THR A 100 8.99 18.32 -24.30
CA THR A 100 9.07 17.21 -25.25
C THR A 100 10.04 16.12 -24.76
N ALA A 101 11.18 16.52 -24.20
CA ALA A 101 12.16 15.59 -23.63
C ALA A 101 11.62 14.90 -22.37
N ILE A 102 10.86 15.61 -21.53
CA ILE A 102 10.15 15.01 -20.38
C ILE A 102 9.12 13.99 -20.87
N SER A 103 8.28 14.31 -21.86
CA SER A 103 7.30 13.37 -22.41
C SER A 103 7.96 12.11 -22.99
N ALA A 104 9.11 12.25 -23.65
CA ALA A 104 9.88 11.11 -24.15
C ALA A 104 10.41 10.22 -23.01
N LEU A 105 10.89 10.84 -21.92
CA LEU A 105 11.30 10.12 -20.71
C LEU A 105 10.11 9.44 -20.02
N GLU A 106 8.95 10.09 -19.99
CA GLU A 106 7.72 9.52 -19.45
C GLU A 106 7.26 8.30 -20.24
N ALA A 107 7.36 8.33 -21.57
CA ALA A 107 7.06 7.19 -22.42
C ALA A 107 8.04 6.02 -22.18
N ALA A 108 9.31 6.31 -21.89
CA ALA A 108 10.33 5.29 -21.64
C ALA A 108 10.05 4.44 -20.39
N ARG A 109 9.31 4.96 -19.39
CA ARG A 109 8.91 4.18 -18.20
C ARG A 109 7.64 3.34 -18.35
N ASN A 110 6.96 3.39 -19.50
CA ASN A 110 5.65 2.76 -19.67
C ASN A 110 5.67 1.25 -19.35
N ASP A 111 6.76 0.55 -19.67
CA ASP A 111 6.90 -0.87 -19.37
C ASP A 111 6.96 -1.15 -17.85
N SER A 112 7.61 -0.28 -17.07
CA SER A 112 7.63 -0.36 -15.61
C SER A 112 6.25 -0.17 -15.01
N VAL A 113 5.52 0.87 -15.46
CA VAL A 113 4.17 1.17 -14.98
C VAL A 113 3.17 0.07 -15.36
N SER A 114 3.24 -0.42 -16.60
CA SER A 114 2.39 -1.50 -17.11
C SER A 114 2.63 -2.81 -16.37
N ALA A 115 3.90 -3.14 -16.10
CA ALA A 115 4.25 -4.33 -15.33
C ALA A 115 3.73 -4.27 -13.89
N LEU A 116 3.85 -3.11 -13.23
CA LEU A 116 3.31 -2.91 -11.88
C LEU A 116 1.79 -3.12 -11.84
N ALA A 117 1.04 -2.46 -12.73
CA ALA A 117 -0.41 -2.63 -12.80
C ALA A 117 -0.85 -4.08 -13.09
N SER A 118 -0.07 -4.79 -13.91
CA SER A 118 -0.30 -6.20 -14.21
C SER A 118 -0.01 -7.10 -13.00
N LEU A 119 1.03 -6.79 -12.21
CA LEU A 119 1.34 -7.49 -10.95
C LEU A 119 0.27 -7.24 -9.87
N ASP A 120 -0.26 -6.02 -9.80
CA ASP A 120 -1.40 -5.69 -8.90
C ASP A 120 -2.63 -6.52 -9.25
N THR A 121 -2.96 -6.57 -10.55
CA THR A 121 -4.07 -7.38 -11.06
C THR A 121 -3.88 -8.87 -10.73
N LEU A 122 -2.67 -9.39 -10.98
CA LEU A 122 -2.33 -10.79 -10.70
C LEU A 122 -2.44 -11.11 -9.21
N TYR A 123 -2.01 -10.18 -8.34
CA TYR A 123 -2.12 -10.34 -6.90
C TYR A 123 -3.56 -10.46 -6.44
N VAL A 124 -4.42 -9.52 -6.87
CA VAL A 124 -5.86 -9.56 -6.53
C VAL A 124 -6.49 -10.85 -7.01
N GLN A 125 -6.21 -11.27 -8.25
CA GLN A 125 -6.72 -12.52 -8.81
C GLN A 125 -6.28 -13.74 -7.98
N ARG A 126 -4.99 -13.83 -7.62
CA ARG A 126 -4.47 -14.96 -6.83
C ARG A 126 -5.00 -14.95 -5.40
N SER A 127 -5.09 -13.79 -4.76
CA SER A 127 -5.66 -13.63 -3.42
C SER A 127 -7.12 -14.07 -3.37
N ASN A 128 -7.93 -13.70 -4.39
CA ASN A 128 -9.32 -14.16 -4.48
C ASN A 128 -9.40 -15.67 -4.70
N ALA A 129 -8.58 -16.23 -5.61
CA ALA A 129 -8.56 -17.66 -5.84
C ALA A 129 -8.17 -18.45 -4.58
N LEU A 130 -7.23 -17.93 -3.78
CA LEU A 130 -6.86 -18.50 -2.48
C LEU A 130 -8.03 -18.46 -1.48
N ALA A 131 -8.70 -17.31 -1.37
CA ALA A 131 -9.86 -17.15 -0.47
C ALA A 131 -11.04 -18.07 -0.85
N GLU A 132 -11.19 -18.36 -2.14
CA GLU A 132 -12.21 -19.27 -2.67
C GLU A 132 -11.79 -20.75 -2.64
N GLY A 133 -10.58 -21.07 -2.17
CA GLY A 133 -10.05 -22.44 -2.16
C GLY A 133 -9.77 -23.01 -3.55
N LYS A 134 -9.63 -22.16 -4.57
CA LYS A 134 -9.34 -22.51 -5.97
C LYS A 134 -7.85 -22.52 -6.31
N ALA A 135 -7.02 -22.04 -5.40
CA ALA A 135 -5.57 -21.98 -5.55
C ALA A 135 -4.88 -22.11 -4.19
N GLU A 136 -3.62 -22.53 -4.21
CA GLU A 136 -2.77 -22.60 -3.02
C GLU A 136 -1.44 -21.87 -3.30
N GLY A 137 -0.90 -21.14 -2.32
CA GLY A 137 0.42 -20.49 -2.43
C GLY A 137 0.55 -19.37 -3.48
N THR A 138 1.82 -19.01 -3.77
CA THR A 138 2.28 -18.01 -4.77
C THR A 138 1.94 -16.52 -4.50
N VAL A 139 1.06 -16.22 -3.55
CA VAL A 139 0.68 -14.82 -3.21
C VAL A 139 1.90 -13.99 -2.77
N ASP A 140 2.81 -14.57 -1.99
CA ASP A 140 4.00 -13.89 -1.47
C ASP A 140 5.03 -13.58 -2.57
N GLN A 141 5.19 -14.48 -3.55
CA GLN A 141 6.05 -14.27 -4.71
C GLN A 141 5.53 -13.12 -5.58
N ILE A 142 4.20 -13.04 -5.79
CA ILE A 142 3.57 -11.94 -6.52
C ILE A 142 3.76 -10.62 -5.76
N ASP A 143 3.56 -10.61 -4.44
CA ASP A 143 3.77 -9.40 -3.60
C ASP A 143 5.23 -8.94 -3.62
N THR A 144 6.18 -9.87 -3.57
CA THR A 144 7.61 -9.55 -3.68
C THR A 144 7.93 -8.86 -5.01
N ALA A 145 7.44 -9.41 -6.13
CA ALA A 145 7.63 -8.81 -7.44
C ALA A 145 6.91 -7.45 -7.57
N ARG A 146 5.69 -7.31 -7.01
CA ARG A 146 4.96 -6.04 -6.97
C ARG A 146 5.77 -4.97 -6.24
N LYS A 147 6.29 -5.26 -5.04
CA LYS A 147 7.09 -4.32 -4.25
C LYS A 147 8.35 -3.89 -5.01
N ALA A 148 9.01 -4.81 -5.70
CA ALA A 148 10.16 -4.49 -6.54
C ALA A 148 9.79 -3.57 -7.72
N ALA A 149 8.70 -3.86 -8.42
CA ALA A 149 8.22 -3.02 -9.53
C ALA A 149 7.76 -1.63 -9.04
N LEU A 150 7.11 -1.56 -7.88
CA LEU A 150 6.71 -0.30 -7.24
C LEU A 150 7.92 0.57 -6.93
N ALA A 151 8.97 0.01 -6.31
CA ALA A 151 10.19 0.76 -6.01
C ALA A 151 10.87 1.34 -7.27
N ILE A 152 10.80 0.62 -8.40
CA ILE A 152 11.27 1.14 -9.70
C ILE A 152 10.43 2.34 -10.13
N VAL A 153 9.10 2.20 -10.15
CA VAL A 153 8.18 3.25 -10.60
C VAL A 153 8.26 4.49 -9.70
N ASP A 154 8.39 4.32 -8.39
CA ASP A 154 8.55 5.41 -7.43
C ASP A 154 9.84 6.19 -7.70
N SER A 155 10.97 5.50 -7.87
CA SER A 155 12.25 6.14 -8.24
C SER A 155 12.18 6.91 -9.55
N GLN A 156 11.46 6.38 -10.55
CA GLN A 156 11.23 7.06 -11.83
C GLN A 156 10.37 8.32 -11.67
N ASN A 157 9.31 8.24 -10.87
CA ASN A 157 8.42 9.36 -10.57
C ASN A 157 9.17 10.48 -9.83
N ASP A 158 9.94 10.15 -8.79
CA ASP A 158 10.76 11.12 -8.03
C ASP A 158 11.70 11.89 -8.96
N ARG A 159 12.34 11.18 -9.89
CA ARG A 159 13.24 11.74 -10.89
C ARG A 159 12.52 12.64 -11.89
N LEU A 160 11.35 12.23 -12.38
CA LEU A 160 10.51 13.03 -13.26
C LEU A 160 10.05 14.32 -12.57
N ASP A 161 9.58 14.23 -11.34
CA ASP A 161 9.09 15.38 -10.57
C ASP A 161 10.23 16.36 -10.27
N ALA A 162 11.43 15.85 -9.97
CA ALA A 162 12.62 16.66 -9.74
C ALA A 162 13.08 17.45 -10.97
N ILE A 163 12.83 16.97 -12.20
CA ILE A 163 13.15 17.74 -13.42
C ILE A 163 12.00 18.67 -13.82
N LYS A 164 10.75 18.24 -13.67
CA LYS A 164 9.57 19.08 -13.93
C LYS A 164 9.55 20.34 -13.05
N SER A 165 9.97 20.23 -11.80
CA SER A 165 10.00 21.35 -10.85
C SER A 165 10.99 22.48 -11.24
N ARG A 166 11.89 22.24 -12.19
CA ARG A 166 12.86 23.24 -12.68
C ARG A 166 12.28 24.19 -13.73
N LEU A 167 11.17 23.81 -14.36
CA LEU A 167 10.56 24.58 -15.43
C LEU A 167 9.53 25.57 -14.88
N THR A 168 9.51 26.76 -15.46
CA THR A 168 8.50 27.78 -15.17
C THR A 168 7.11 27.23 -15.48
N GLN A 169 6.22 27.30 -14.49
CA GLN A 169 4.80 26.95 -14.65
C GLN A 169 4.07 28.08 -15.42
N PRO A 170 3.07 27.74 -16.27
CA PRO A 170 2.26 28.73 -16.96
C PRO A 170 1.40 29.59 -16.02
#